data_AF-A0A7D5GJT0-F1
#
_entry.id   AF-A0A7D5GJT0-F1
#
_cell.length_a   1.000
_cell.length_b   1.000
_cell.length_c   1.000
_cell.angle_alpha   90.00
_cell.angle_beta   90.00
_cell.angle_gamma   90.00
#
_symmetry.space_group_name_H-M   'P 1'
#
loop_
_entity.id
_entity.type
_entity.pdbx_description
1 polymer ?
#
loop_
_entity_poly.entity_id
_entity_poly.type
_entity_poly.pdbx_seq_one_letter_code
_entity_poly.pdbx_strand_id
1 'polypeptide(L)'
;MTSPDRYGDREFIFERDAFSCRHCGVVDDDLTSLRTYPVGNIPLEGDVHESGVVTVCTECLAPLENSPSTEPDATDDLFHLVRETTQVQGATISDVADFASVATSLPDTLEAAVDDETPADLETPVAEYQRARRDVLLALDIVDARLDRLATLESAVDPTVRSALAAFSETSTQLQRTLREVVAASETVATGHGRCHGCFASLEEAEDETCSTCGLVAHQTVDWEQDDGTLAFDRLFETINETLRGASQTTETLTDRTMVLAEQLVEE
;
A
#
# COMPACT_ATOMS: atom_id res chain seq x y z
N MET A 1 -23.19 21.92 -12.14
CA MET A 1 -23.40 21.23 -10.86
C MET A 1 -22.32 20.18 -10.79
N THR A 2 -21.20 20.54 -10.18
CA THR A 2 -20.06 19.66 -9.90
C THR A 2 -20.53 18.58 -8.94
N SER A 3 -20.12 17.34 -9.18
CA SER A 3 -20.33 16.22 -8.25
C SER A 3 -19.83 16.67 -6.86
N PRO A 4 -20.54 16.39 -5.76
CA PRO A 4 -20.00 16.68 -4.43
C PRO A 4 -18.65 15.96 -4.30
N ASP A 5 -17.61 16.71 -3.90
CA ASP A 5 -16.28 16.18 -3.66
C ASP A 5 -16.37 15.13 -2.54
N ARG A 6 -16.44 13.86 -2.92
CA ARG A 6 -16.59 12.69 -2.03
C ARG A 6 -15.35 12.44 -1.15
N TYR A 7 -14.25 13.12 -1.46
CA TYR A 7 -12.91 12.86 -0.95
C TYR A 7 -12.33 14.11 -0.28
N GLY A 8 -12.87 14.50 0.88
CA GLY A 8 -12.38 15.65 1.65
C GLY A 8 -12.25 16.96 0.86
N ASP A 9 -11.46 17.90 1.39
CA ASP A 9 -11.08 19.10 0.65
C ASP A 9 -9.97 18.73 -0.36
N ARG A 10 -10.33 18.67 -1.64
CA ARG A 10 -9.41 18.32 -2.72
C ARG A 10 -8.19 19.26 -2.78
N GLU A 11 -8.37 20.54 -2.46
CA GLU A 11 -7.27 21.51 -2.45
C GLU A 11 -6.26 21.17 -1.35
N PHE A 12 -6.76 20.84 -0.16
CA PHE A 12 -5.92 20.39 0.96
C PHE A 12 -5.09 19.15 0.60
N ILE A 13 -5.69 18.14 -0.05
CA ILE A 13 -4.98 16.91 -0.44
C ILE A 13 -3.85 17.22 -1.43
N PHE A 14 -4.10 18.10 -2.40
CA PHE A 14 -3.09 18.50 -3.37
C PHE A 14 -1.97 19.32 -2.74
N GLU A 15 -2.28 20.25 -1.83
CA GLU A 15 -1.27 21.01 -1.09
C GLU A 15 -0.40 20.11 -0.22
N ARG A 16 -1.02 19.17 0.52
CA ARG A 16 -0.33 18.17 1.35
C ARG A 16 0.63 17.32 0.51
N ASP A 17 0.22 16.96 -0.70
CA ASP A 17 1.01 16.14 -1.63
C ASP A 17 1.93 17.00 -2.53
N ALA A 18 2.05 18.29 -2.23
CA ALA A 18 2.88 19.27 -2.95
C ALA A 18 2.60 19.29 -4.47
N PHE A 19 1.33 19.12 -4.86
CA PHE A 19 0.87 19.09 -6.26
C PHE A 19 1.63 18.06 -7.12
N SER A 20 1.98 16.92 -6.50
CA SER A 20 2.73 15.84 -7.15
C SER A 20 1.99 14.51 -7.10
N CYS A 21 2.13 13.71 -8.15
CA CYS A 21 1.66 12.33 -8.15
C CYS A 21 2.43 11.53 -7.10
N ARG A 22 1.72 10.93 -6.14
CA ARG A 22 2.32 10.13 -5.06
C ARG A 22 2.97 8.83 -5.54
N HIS A 23 2.62 8.35 -6.74
CA HIS A 23 3.29 7.18 -7.32
C HIS A 23 4.56 7.53 -8.09
N CYS A 24 4.47 8.42 -9.09
CA CYS A 24 5.56 8.66 -10.04
C CYS A 24 6.32 9.98 -9.83
N GLY A 25 5.89 10.82 -8.88
CA GLY A 25 6.53 12.10 -8.57
C GLY A 25 6.35 13.21 -9.61
N VAL A 26 5.58 12.97 -10.68
CA VAL A 26 5.26 14.01 -11.68
C VAL A 26 4.53 15.16 -11.00
N VAL A 27 5.09 16.36 -11.16
CA VAL A 27 4.48 17.62 -10.76
C VAL A 27 3.69 18.15 -11.94
N ASP A 28 2.44 18.57 -11.71
CA ASP A 28 1.66 19.27 -12.72
C ASP A 28 1.16 20.61 -12.18
N ASP A 29 1.59 21.69 -12.84
CA ASP A 29 1.12 23.05 -12.57
C ASP A 29 -0.33 23.23 -13.04
N ASP A 30 -0.81 22.39 -13.97
CA ASP A 30 -2.19 22.31 -14.41
C ASP A 30 -2.92 21.20 -13.63
N LEU A 31 -3.63 21.58 -12.56
CA LEU A 31 -4.41 20.70 -11.68
C LEU A 31 -5.46 19.82 -12.41
N THR A 32 -5.64 20.01 -13.72
CA THR A 32 -6.52 19.21 -14.56
C THR A 32 -6.01 17.79 -14.83
N SER A 33 -4.72 17.48 -14.64
CA SER A 33 -4.20 16.12 -14.78
C SER A 33 -4.12 15.32 -13.47
N LEU A 34 -4.19 16.01 -12.32
CA LEU A 34 -4.15 15.40 -10.99
C LEU A 34 -5.56 15.03 -10.50
N ARG A 35 -5.63 13.91 -9.80
CA ARG A 35 -6.85 13.30 -9.26
C ARG A 35 -6.61 12.82 -7.85
N THR A 36 -7.67 12.76 -7.06
CA THR A 36 -7.66 12.13 -5.75
C THR A 36 -8.01 10.65 -5.90
N TYR A 37 -7.28 9.79 -5.19
CA TYR A 37 -7.49 8.34 -5.18
C TYR A 37 -7.56 7.84 -3.72
N PRO A 38 -8.60 7.09 -3.33
CA PRO A 38 -8.69 6.50 -2.00
C PRO A 38 -7.75 5.28 -1.88
N VAL A 39 -7.04 5.15 -0.76
CA VAL A 39 -6.09 4.06 -0.50
C VAL A 39 -6.46 3.29 0.77
N GLY A 40 -6.34 1.96 0.70
CA GLY A 40 -6.70 1.05 1.79
C GLY A 40 -8.21 0.79 1.91
N ASN A 41 -8.60 0.10 2.99
CA ASN A 41 -9.96 -0.41 3.21
C ASN A 41 -10.93 0.69 3.71
N ILE A 42 -11.05 1.78 2.96
CA ILE A 42 -11.94 2.88 3.30
C ILE A 42 -13.36 2.53 2.82
N PRO A 43 -14.40 2.83 3.62
CA PRO A 43 -15.78 2.73 3.15
C PRO A 43 -15.95 3.50 1.84
N LEU A 44 -16.33 2.80 0.77
CA LEU A 44 -16.60 3.46 -0.50
C LEU A 44 -17.85 4.34 -0.38
N GLU A 45 -18.79 4.05 0.52
CA GLU A 45 -19.98 4.85 0.77
C GLU A 45 -19.74 5.89 1.87
N GLY A 46 -20.03 7.17 1.60
CA GLY A 46 -19.87 8.26 2.56
C GLY A 46 -18.71 9.21 2.25
N ASP A 47 -18.43 10.10 3.21
CA ASP A 47 -17.32 11.05 3.15
C ASP A 47 -16.01 10.33 3.52
N VAL A 48 -15.03 10.38 2.62
CA VAL A 48 -13.71 9.79 2.88
C VAL A 48 -12.81 10.82 3.56
N HIS A 49 -12.24 10.45 4.71
CA HIS A 49 -11.27 11.26 5.42
C HIS A 49 -9.95 11.39 4.63
N GLU A 50 -9.37 12.59 4.60
CA GLU A 50 -8.15 12.93 3.85
C GLU A 50 -6.94 12.02 4.14
N SER A 51 -6.88 11.44 5.35
CA SER A 51 -5.82 10.50 5.74
C SER A 51 -5.77 9.24 4.87
N GLY A 52 -6.88 8.92 4.19
CA GLY A 52 -7.03 7.79 3.30
C GLY A 52 -7.06 8.16 1.82
N VAL A 53 -6.69 9.38 1.45
CA VAL A 53 -6.71 9.83 0.05
C VAL A 53 -5.34 10.30 -0.35
N VAL A 54 -4.95 10.08 -1.60
CA VAL A 54 -3.69 10.52 -2.20
C VAL A 54 -3.90 11.20 -3.54
N THR A 55 -2.94 12.01 -3.95
CA THR A 55 -2.88 12.63 -5.27
C THR A 55 -2.19 11.70 -6.27
N VAL A 56 -2.84 11.45 -7.41
CA VAL A 56 -2.28 10.66 -8.51
C VAL A 56 -2.47 11.39 -9.84
N CYS A 57 -1.53 11.22 -10.79
CA CYS A 57 -1.73 11.71 -12.15
C CYS A 57 -2.68 10.78 -12.93
N THR A 58 -3.26 11.30 -14.00
CA THR A 58 -4.20 10.55 -14.86
C THR A 58 -3.62 9.23 -15.39
N GLU A 59 -2.31 9.20 -15.69
CA GLU A 59 -1.64 7.98 -16.17
C GLU A 59 -1.52 6.91 -15.09
N CYS A 60 -1.27 7.30 -13.83
CA CYS A 60 -1.20 6.37 -12.69
C CYS A 60 -2.60 5.96 -12.21
N LEU A 61 -3.61 6.82 -12.39
CA LEU A 61 -4.99 6.51 -12.06
C LEU A 61 -5.62 5.53 -13.05
N ALA A 62 -5.29 5.63 -14.34
CA ALA A 62 -5.87 4.79 -15.38
C ALA A 62 -5.84 3.28 -15.06
N PRO A 63 -4.73 2.66 -14.63
CA PRO A 63 -4.75 1.25 -14.26
C PRO A 63 -5.55 0.97 -12.98
N LEU A 64 -5.68 1.94 -12.06
CA LEU A 64 -6.37 1.78 -10.78
C LEU A 64 -7.91 1.85 -10.89
N GLU A 65 -8.44 2.63 -11.84
CA GLU A 65 -9.89 2.79 -12.04
C GLU A 65 -10.47 1.82 -13.07
N ASN A 66 -9.67 1.37 -14.03
CA ASN A 66 -10.18 0.61 -15.16
C ASN A 66 -10.23 -0.88 -14.84
N SER A 67 -11.40 -1.49 -15.09
CA SER A 67 -11.42 -2.90 -15.48
C SER A 67 -10.64 -3.03 -16.80
N PRO A 68 -9.68 -3.97 -16.91
CA PRO A 68 -8.82 -4.10 -18.08
C PRO A 68 -9.64 -4.15 -19.38
N SER A 69 -9.38 -3.20 -20.28
CA SER A 69 -9.99 -3.10 -21.60
C SER A 69 -9.73 -4.38 -22.40
N THR A 70 -10.76 -4.88 -23.08
CA THR A 70 -10.82 -6.21 -23.71
C THR A 70 -10.00 -6.35 -25.01
N GLU A 71 -9.09 -5.44 -25.33
CA GLU A 71 -8.29 -5.54 -26.57
C GLU A 71 -6.81 -5.71 -26.23
N PRO A 72 -6.30 -6.95 -26.22
CA PRO A 72 -4.88 -7.21 -26.08
C PRO A 72 -4.18 -6.92 -27.40
N ASP A 73 -3.28 -5.93 -27.42
CA ASP A 73 -2.21 -5.90 -28.41
C ASP A 73 -1.03 -6.75 -27.88
N ALA A 74 -0.51 -7.58 -28.78
CA ALA A 74 0.75 -8.33 -28.85
C ALA A 74 1.47 -8.88 -27.59
N THR A 75 2.06 -10.07 -27.76
CA THR A 75 3.05 -10.74 -26.90
C THR A 75 4.19 -9.83 -26.37
N ASP A 76 4.58 -8.80 -27.13
CA ASP A 76 5.55 -7.77 -26.69
C ASP A 76 5.04 -6.95 -25.49
N ASP A 77 3.74 -6.69 -25.41
CA ASP A 77 3.11 -6.01 -24.27
C ASP A 77 3.11 -6.90 -23.02
N LEU A 78 3.06 -8.23 -23.18
CA LEU A 78 3.09 -9.16 -22.05
C LEU A 78 4.47 -9.20 -21.38
N PHE A 79 5.54 -9.32 -22.17
CA PHE A 79 6.89 -9.28 -21.59
C PHE A 79 7.14 -7.95 -20.88
N HIS A 80 6.74 -6.83 -21.50
CA HIS A 80 6.88 -5.52 -20.89
C HIS A 80 6.08 -5.41 -19.58
N LEU A 81 4.84 -5.89 -19.56
CA LEU A 81 3.98 -5.87 -18.39
C LEU A 81 4.53 -6.72 -17.23
N VAL A 82 5.05 -7.92 -17.51
CA VAL A 82 5.64 -8.81 -16.48
C VAL A 82 6.92 -8.20 -15.91
N ARG A 83 7.78 -7.66 -16.79
CA ARG A 83 9.00 -6.99 -16.37
C ARG A 83 8.70 -5.77 -15.50
N GLU A 84 7.79 -4.91 -15.93
CA GLU A 84 7.36 -3.76 -15.14
C GLU A 84 6.73 -4.19 -13.82
N THR A 85 5.90 -5.24 -13.81
CA THR A 85 5.29 -5.76 -12.58
C THR A 85 6.37 -6.23 -11.59
N THR A 86 7.40 -6.93 -12.08
CA THR A 86 8.54 -7.35 -11.25
C THR A 86 9.28 -6.14 -10.67
N GLN A 87 9.52 -5.10 -11.49
CA GLN A 87 10.19 -3.87 -11.05
C GLN A 87 9.36 -3.11 -10.00
N VAL A 88 8.06 -2.96 -10.24
CA VAL A 88 7.15 -2.29 -9.31
C VAL A 88 7.05 -3.07 -8.00
N GLN A 89 6.94 -4.40 -8.02
CA GLN A 89 6.96 -5.21 -6.79
C GLN A 89 8.27 -5.04 -6.01
N GLY A 90 9.42 -4.97 -6.70
CA GLY A 90 10.70 -4.66 -6.07
C GLY A 90 10.71 -3.29 -5.37
N ALA A 91 10.13 -2.27 -5.99
CA ALA A 91 9.96 -0.94 -5.38
C ALA A 91 9.00 -0.99 -4.18
N THR A 92 7.85 -1.65 -4.33
CA THR A 92 6.85 -1.81 -3.25
C THR A 92 7.43 -2.49 -2.01
N ILE A 93 8.35 -3.46 -2.15
CA ILE A 93 9.04 -4.04 -0.99
C ILE A 93 9.83 -2.98 -0.22
N SER A 94 10.46 -2.05 -0.93
CA SER A 94 11.20 -0.95 -0.31
C SER A 94 10.24 0.00 0.41
N ASP A 95 9.12 0.36 -0.22
CA ASP A 95 8.08 1.21 0.41
C ASP A 95 7.49 0.55 1.67
N VAL A 96 7.28 -0.77 1.65
CA VAL A 96 6.81 -1.54 2.81
C VAL A 96 7.87 -1.60 3.91
N ALA A 97 9.14 -1.77 3.56
CA ALA A 97 10.25 -1.75 4.52
C ALA A 97 10.41 -0.37 5.18
N ASP A 98 10.28 0.71 4.41
CA ASP A 98 10.31 2.08 4.91
C ASP A 98 9.14 2.34 5.86
N PHE A 99 7.92 1.94 5.48
CA PHE A 99 6.75 2.06 6.37
C PHE A 99 6.91 1.23 7.65
N ALA A 100 7.40 -0.01 7.55
CA ALA A 100 7.67 -0.85 8.72
C ALA A 100 8.72 -0.21 9.64
N SER A 101 9.76 0.42 9.08
CA SER A 101 10.75 1.14 9.87
C SER A 101 10.12 2.31 10.63
N VAL A 102 9.31 3.13 9.97
CA VAL A 102 8.61 4.27 10.60
C VAL A 102 7.62 3.80 11.68
N ALA A 103 6.87 2.73 11.40
CA ALA A 103 5.91 2.17 12.35
C ALA A 103 6.62 1.58 13.58
N THR A 104 7.73 0.87 13.41
CA THR A 104 8.46 0.24 14.52
C THR A 104 9.32 1.22 15.33
N SER A 105 9.64 2.41 14.80
CA SER A 105 10.24 3.50 15.60
C SER A 105 9.22 4.32 16.39
N LEU A 106 7.92 4.08 16.15
CA LEU A 106 6.85 4.88 16.76
C LEU A 106 6.81 4.79 18.29
N PRO A 107 6.98 3.60 18.94
CA PRO A 107 6.91 3.54 20.40
C PRO A 107 7.96 4.40 21.08
N ASP A 108 9.22 4.33 20.64
CA ASP A 108 10.32 5.14 21.17
C ASP A 108 10.03 6.65 21.01
N THR A 109 9.44 7.01 19.86
CA THR A 109 9.10 8.41 19.55
C THR A 109 7.98 8.93 20.45
N LEU A 110 6.97 8.10 20.73
CA LEU A 110 5.88 8.44 21.63
C LEU A 110 6.36 8.53 23.08
N GLU A 111 7.25 7.63 23.52
CA GLU A 111 7.84 7.67 24.86
C GLU A 111 8.66 8.94 25.09
N ALA A 112 9.53 9.30 24.14
CA ALA A 112 10.34 10.52 24.22
C ALA A 112 9.48 11.80 24.34
N ALA A 113 8.38 11.89 23.59
CA ALA A 113 7.49 13.06 23.64
C ALA A 113 6.73 13.20 24.97
N VAL A 114 6.49 12.08 25.67
CA VAL A 114 5.90 12.11 27.01
C VAL A 114 6.91 12.65 28.02
N ASP A 115 8.17 12.23 27.91
CA ASP A 115 9.25 12.64 28.82
C ASP A 115 9.62 14.13 28.68
N ASP A 116 9.55 14.67 27.46
CA ASP A 116 9.93 16.07 27.18
C ASP A 116 8.78 17.09 27.39
N GLU A 117 7.56 16.64 27.74
CA GLU A 117 6.34 17.46 27.96
C GLU A 117 5.98 18.41 26.79
N THR A 118 6.42 18.13 25.56
CA THR A 118 6.26 19.00 24.38
C THR A 118 5.44 18.33 23.25
N PRO A 119 4.11 18.57 23.19
CA PRO A 119 3.23 17.97 22.16
C PRO A 119 3.59 18.30 20.71
N ALA A 120 4.26 19.43 20.47
CA ALA A 120 4.66 19.86 19.13
C ALA A 120 5.70 18.94 18.48
N ASP A 121 6.45 18.16 19.28
CA ASP A 121 7.48 17.25 18.78
C ASP A 121 6.91 15.97 18.15
N LEU A 122 5.59 15.70 18.31
CA LEU A 122 4.90 14.56 17.71
C LEU A 122 4.31 14.85 16.33
N GLU A 123 4.13 16.11 15.93
CA GLU A 123 3.48 16.42 14.65
C GLU A 123 4.26 15.90 13.45
N THR A 124 5.60 16.00 13.50
CA THR A 124 6.47 15.54 12.41
C THR A 124 6.48 14.01 12.28
N PRO A 125 6.74 13.22 13.34
CA PRO A 125 6.66 11.77 13.27
C PRO A 125 5.28 11.23 12.86
N VAL A 126 4.20 11.86 13.34
CA VAL A 126 2.84 11.47 12.96
C VAL A 126 2.58 11.75 11.49
N ALA A 127 2.98 12.92 10.98
CA ALA A 127 2.85 13.23 9.56
C ALA A 127 3.69 12.29 8.68
N GLU A 128 4.89 11.92 9.14
CA GLU A 128 5.75 10.94 8.47
C GLU A 128 5.11 9.55 8.42
N TYR A 129 4.60 9.04 9.55
CA TYR A 129 3.87 7.78 9.62
C TYR A 129 2.66 7.77 8.67
N GLN A 130 1.81 8.80 8.73
CA GLN A 130 0.63 8.88 7.89
C GLN A 130 0.97 8.96 6.40
N ARG A 131 2.06 9.66 6.05
CA ARG A 131 2.55 9.74 4.67
C ARG A 131 3.07 8.40 4.19
N ALA A 132 3.97 7.77 4.95
CA ALA A 132 4.53 6.47 4.62
C ALA A 132 3.43 5.42 4.44
N ARG A 133 2.42 5.43 5.31
CA ARG A 133 1.23 4.58 5.19
C ARG A 133 0.47 4.79 3.88
N ARG A 134 0.18 6.05 3.52
CA ARG A 134 -0.54 6.36 2.28
C ARG A 134 0.24 5.93 1.03
N ASP A 135 1.55 6.18 1.04
CA ASP A 135 2.43 5.83 -0.06
C ASP A 135 2.51 4.30 -0.25
N VAL A 136 2.67 3.52 0.83
CA VAL A 136 2.73 2.05 0.73
C VAL A 136 1.41 1.43 0.30
N LEU A 137 0.26 1.96 0.75
CA LEU A 137 -1.05 1.47 0.32
C LEU A 137 -1.28 1.74 -1.17
N LEU A 138 -0.91 2.92 -1.67
CA LEU A 138 -0.95 3.22 -3.10
C LEU A 138 -0.05 2.27 -3.89
N ALA A 139 1.18 2.00 -3.41
CA ALA A 139 2.10 1.10 -4.06
C ALA A 139 1.52 -0.33 -4.17
N LEU A 140 0.85 -0.82 -3.13
CA LEU A 140 0.15 -2.10 -3.14
C LEU A 140 -1.01 -2.11 -4.13
N ASP A 141 -1.85 -1.07 -4.16
CA ASP A 141 -3.00 -0.99 -5.08
C ASP A 141 -2.55 -0.98 -6.56
N ILE A 142 -1.40 -0.37 -6.86
CA ILE A 142 -0.81 -0.36 -8.20
C ILE A 142 -0.33 -1.75 -8.62
N VAL A 143 0.26 -2.52 -7.69
CA VAL A 143 0.64 -3.91 -7.96
C VAL A 143 -0.61 -4.74 -8.26
N ASP A 144 -1.68 -4.58 -7.47
CA ASP A 144 -2.95 -5.30 -7.70
C ASP A 144 -3.52 -5.01 -9.08
N ALA A 145 -3.60 -3.75 -9.48
CA ALA A 145 -4.07 -3.36 -10.80
C ALA A 145 -3.25 -4.01 -11.94
N ARG A 146 -1.94 -4.19 -11.73
CA ARG A 146 -1.06 -4.90 -12.69
C ARG A 146 -1.32 -6.40 -12.71
N LEU A 147 -1.54 -7.02 -11.54
CA LEU A 147 -1.89 -8.44 -11.44
C LEU A 147 -3.24 -8.74 -12.07
N ASP A 148 -4.24 -7.88 -11.87
CA ASP A 148 -5.55 -7.99 -12.51
C ASP A 148 -5.42 -7.88 -14.04
N ARG A 149 -4.59 -6.96 -14.53
CA ARG A 149 -4.29 -6.86 -15.96
C ARG A 149 -3.65 -8.15 -16.49
N LEU A 150 -2.65 -8.70 -15.80
CA LEU A 150 -2.02 -9.96 -16.20
C LEU A 150 -3.01 -11.13 -16.23
N ALA A 151 -3.91 -11.22 -15.24
CA ALA A 151 -4.94 -12.25 -15.18
C ALA A 151 -5.87 -12.22 -16.41
N THR A 152 -6.15 -11.05 -16.96
CA THR A 152 -6.97 -10.96 -18.19
C THR A 152 -6.27 -11.41 -19.45
N LEU A 153 -4.94 -11.26 -19.50
CA LEU A 153 -4.13 -11.70 -20.64
C LEU A 153 -3.87 -13.22 -20.63
N GLU A 154 -3.94 -13.88 -19.48
CA GLU A 154 -3.63 -15.31 -19.31
C GLU A 154 -4.45 -16.23 -20.23
N SER A 155 -5.71 -15.87 -20.50
CA SER A 155 -6.56 -16.65 -21.40
C SER A 155 -6.18 -16.51 -22.88
N ALA A 156 -5.54 -15.41 -23.27
CA ALA A 156 -5.24 -15.05 -24.66
C ALA A 156 -3.93 -15.64 -25.20
N VAL A 157 -3.06 -16.16 -24.34
CA VAL A 157 -1.74 -16.69 -24.72
C VAL A 157 -1.74 -18.20 -24.99
N ASP A 158 -0.72 -18.69 -25.67
CA ASP A 158 -0.51 -20.12 -25.92
C ASP A 158 -0.33 -20.93 -24.62
N PRO A 159 -0.63 -22.25 -24.61
CA PRO A 159 -0.63 -23.06 -23.39
C PRO A 159 0.70 -23.08 -22.61
N THR A 160 1.83 -23.00 -23.32
CA THR A 160 3.16 -23.04 -22.70
C THR A 160 3.46 -21.72 -21.98
N VAL A 161 3.22 -20.58 -22.66
CA VAL A 161 3.30 -19.24 -22.05
C VAL A 161 2.30 -19.09 -20.92
N ARG A 162 1.08 -19.63 -21.07
CA ARG A 162 0.05 -19.62 -20.01
C ARG A 162 0.55 -20.26 -18.73
N SER A 163 1.21 -21.41 -18.81
CA SER A 163 1.73 -22.09 -17.60
C SER A 163 2.82 -21.28 -16.91
N ALA A 164 3.70 -20.62 -17.67
CA ALA A 164 4.76 -19.78 -17.10
C ALA A 164 4.16 -18.49 -16.50
N LEU A 165 3.19 -17.88 -17.16
CA LEU A 165 2.47 -16.70 -16.69
C LEU A 165 1.66 -17.00 -15.42
N ALA A 166 0.98 -18.14 -15.35
CA ALA A 166 0.26 -18.56 -14.14
C ALA A 166 1.20 -18.70 -12.94
N ALA A 167 2.38 -19.32 -13.13
CA ALA A 167 3.37 -19.46 -12.08
C ALA A 167 3.97 -18.12 -11.64
N PHE A 168 4.18 -17.18 -12.57
CA PHE A 168 4.55 -15.80 -12.26
C PHE A 168 3.45 -15.13 -11.42
N SER A 169 2.21 -15.10 -11.91
CA SER A 169 1.07 -14.47 -11.24
C SER A 169 0.80 -15.04 -9.85
N GLU A 170 0.93 -16.35 -9.65
CA GLU A 170 0.80 -16.99 -8.34
C GLU A 170 1.88 -16.51 -7.37
N THR A 171 3.14 -16.48 -7.81
CA THR A 171 4.27 -16.00 -7.01
C THR A 171 4.10 -14.52 -6.66
N SER A 172 3.72 -13.69 -7.63
CA SER A 172 3.46 -12.26 -7.42
C SER A 172 2.32 -12.01 -6.45
N THR A 173 1.23 -12.78 -6.56
CA THR A 173 0.07 -12.69 -5.65
C THR A 173 0.44 -13.14 -4.24
N GLN A 174 1.28 -14.17 -4.10
CA GLN A 174 1.80 -14.60 -2.81
C GLN A 174 2.64 -13.50 -2.16
N LEU A 175 3.59 -12.93 -2.90
CA LEU A 175 4.40 -11.80 -2.42
C LEU A 175 3.51 -10.63 -1.98
N GLN A 176 2.51 -10.28 -2.80
CA GLN A 176 1.58 -9.19 -2.52
C GLN A 176 0.77 -9.42 -1.23
N ARG A 177 0.32 -10.66 -0.99
CA ARG A 177 -0.35 -11.02 0.27
C ARG A 177 0.60 -10.86 1.46
N THR A 178 1.83 -11.37 1.36
CA THR A 178 2.84 -11.25 2.40
C THR A 178 3.15 -9.79 2.73
N LEU A 179 3.27 -8.92 1.72
CA LEU A 179 3.51 -7.49 1.94
C LEU A 179 2.34 -6.80 2.66
N ARG A 180 1.10 -7.19 2.36
CA ARG A 180 -0.08 -6.72 3.10
C ARG A 180 -0.09 -7.17 4.55
N GLU A 181 0.35 -8.39 4.84
CA GLU A 181 0.50 -8.87 6.21
C GLU A 181 1.51 -8.03 6.99
N VAL A 182 2.63 -7.64 6.36
CA VAL A 182 3.61 -6.72 6.96
C VAL A 182 2.99 -5.34 7.23
N VAL A 183 2.25 -4.77 6.27
CA VAL A 183 1.58 -3.47 6.46
C VAL A 183 0.57 -3.53 7.59
N ALA A 184 -0.28 -4.57 7.65
CA ALA A 184 -1.25 -4.75 8.72
C ALA A 184 -0.60 -4.92 10.10
N ALA A 185 0.50 -5.68 10.18
CA ALA A 185 1.29 -5.81 11.40
C ALA A 185 1.91 -4.46 11.82
N SER A 186 2.41 -3.68 10.86
CA SER A 186 2.96 -2.34 11.10
C SER A 186 1.88 -1.35 11.57
N GLU A 187 0.69 -1.40 10.99
CA GLU A 187 -0.48 -0.62 11.42
C GLU A 187 -0.99 -1.03 12.82
N THR A 188 -0.77 -2.28 13.22
CA THR A 188 -1.08 -2.77 14.57
C THR A 188 -0.23 -2.06 15.62
N VAL A 189 0.98 -1.59 15.29
CA VAL A 189 1.83 -0.83 16.22
C VAL A 189 1.12 0.46 16.67
N ALA A 190 0.57 1.24 15.74
CA ALA A 190 -0.18 2.45 16.08
C ALA A 190 -1.44 2.13 16.91
N THR A 191 -2.17 1.07 16.53
CA THR A 191 -3.35 0.62 17.27
C THR A 191 -3.00 0.22 18.69
N GLY A 192 -1.84 -0.41 18.88
CA GLY A 192 -1.32 -0.77 20.19
C GLY A 192 -1.01 0.39 21.13
N HIS A 193 -0.81 1.58 20.58
CA HIS A 193 -0.71 2.82 21.34
C HIS A 193 -2.06 3.55 21.49
N GLY A 194 -3.18 2.87 21.21
CA GLY A 194 -4.51 3.48 21.24
C GLY A 194 -4.70 4.56 20.18
N ARG A 195 -3.97 4.48 19.05
CA ARG A 195 -4.05 5.43 17.94
C ARG A 195 -4.64 4.76 16.70
N CYS A 196 -5.50 5.49 15.99
CA CYS A 196 -6.01 5.02 14.71
C CYS A 196 -4.85 4.86 13.73
N HIS A 197 -4.72 3.68 13.13
CA HIS A 197 -3.63 3.40 12.20
C HIS A 197 -3.69 4.26 10.92
N GLY A 198 -4.81 4.91 10.58
CA GLY A 198 -4.92 5.79 9.41
C GLY A 198 -4.74 7.28 9.71
N CYS A 199 -5.58 7.86 10.59
CA CYS A 199 -5.54 9.30 10.88
C CYS A 199 -4.82 9.63 12.20
N PHE A 200 -4.31 8.63 12.92
CA PHE A 200 -3.62 8.79 14.19
C PHE A 200 -4.43 9.43 15.34
N ALA A 201 -5.74 9.61 15.16
CA ALA A 201 -6.64 10.06 16.23
C ALA A 201 -6.67 9.06 17.39
N SER A 202 -7.00 9.54 18.60
CA SER A 202 -7.21 8.66 19.76
C SER A 202 -8.33 7.65 19.49
N LEU A 203 -8.12 6.40 19.88
CA LEU A 203 -9.12 5.33 19.85
C LEU A 203 -9.90 5.20 21.16
N GLU A 204 -9.64 6.05 22.17
CA GLU A 204 -10.40 6.05 23.43
C GLU A 204 -11.89 6.30 23.22
N GLU A 205 -12.24 7.03 22.16
CA GLU A 205 -13.61 7.36 21.76
C GLU A 205 -14.13 6.46 20.63
N ALA A 206 -13.43 5.38 20.29
CA ALA A 206 -13.84 4.46 19.23
C ALA A 206 -15.08 3.65 19.66
N GLU A 207 -16.11 3.65 18.82
CA GLU A 207 -17.26 2.76 18.95
C GLU A 207 -17.00 1.49 18.13
N ASP A 208 -17.19 0.31 18.72
CA ASP A 208 -17.00 -0.98 18.05
C ASP A 208 -15.65 -1.07 17.29
N GLU A 209 -14.58 -0.63 17.93
CA GLU A 209 -13.21 -0.61 17.37
C GLU A 209 -13.06 0.28 16.12
N THR A 210 -14.05 1.09 15.77
CA THR A 210 -14.03 1.96 14.60
C THR A 210 -13.63 3.39 14.99
N CYS A 211 -12.63 3.95 14.29
CA CYS A 211 -12.21 5.32 14.54
C CYS A 211 -13.33 6.32 14.19
N SER A 212 -13.72 7.13 15.16
CA SER A 212 -14.75 8.18 14.99
C SER A 212 -14.37 9.28 13.98
N THR A 213 -13.07 9.44 13.70
CA THR A 213 -12.55 10.49 12.81
C THR A 213 -12.52 10.06 11.34
N CYS A 214 -11.98 8.88 11.05
CA CYS A 214 -11.77 8.42 9.66
C CYS A 214 -12.53 7.15 9.29
N GLY A 215 -13.29 6.55 10.22
CA GLY A 215 -14.12 5.37 9.98
C GLY A 215 -13.34 4.07 9.78
N LEU A 216 -12.02 4.06 9.97
CA LEU A 216 -11.23 2.83 9.87
C LEU A 216 -11.39 1.97 11.12
N VAL A 217 -11.59 0.68 10.91
CA VAL A 217 -11.63 -0.35 11.97
C VAL A 217 -10.22 -0.58 12.49
N ALA A 218 -10.02 -0.46 13.79
CA ALA A 218 -8.75 -0.70 14.46
C ALA A 218 -8.28 -2.15 14.26
N HIS A 219 -6.97 -2.35 14.19
CA HIS A 219 -6.40 -3.70 14.09
C HIS A 219 -6.47 -4.41 15.43
N GLN A 220 -6.74 -5.72 15.40
CA GLN A 220 -6.77 -6.50 16.63
C GLN A 220 -5.36 -6.64 17.22
N THR A 221 -5.24 -6.37 18.51
CA THR A 221 -3.98 -6.44 19.27
C THR A 221 -3.79 -7.79 19.98
N VAL A 222 -4.85 -8.58 20.10
CA VAL A 222 -4.91 -9.80 20.93
C VAL A 222 -3.79 -10.81 20.65
N ASP A 223 -3.39 -10.98 19.39
CA ASP A 223 -2.34 -11.94 19.00
C ASP A 223 -0.94 -11.52 19.49
N TRP A 224 -0.80 -10.24 19.85
CA TRP A 224 0.43 -9.56 20.25
C TRP A 224 0.46 -9.24 21.74
N GLU A 225 -0.61 -9.53 22.47
CA GLU A 225 -0.69 -9.32 23.91
C GLU A 225 0.04 -10.43 24.69
N GLN A 226 0.66 -10.05 25.80
CA GLN A 226 1.21 -10.95 26.80
C GLN A 226 0.08 -11.46 27.71
N ASP A 227 0.40 -12.42 28.58
CA ASP A 227 -0.56 -12.99 29.54
C ASP A 227 -1.17 -11.94 30.50
N ASP A 228 -0.50 -10.78 30.67
CA ASP A 228 -0.97 -9.66 31.49
C ASP A 228 -1.77 -8.60 30.71
N GLY A 229 -2.00 -8.81 29.41
CA GLY A 229 -2.71 -7.89 28.51
C GLY A 229 -1.85 -6.74 27.99
N THR A 230 -0.56 -6.70 28.30
CA THR A 230 0.36 -5.71 27.71
C THR A 230 0.81 -6.14 26.32
N LEU A 231 1.04 -5.18 25.42
CA LEU A 231 1.52 -5.49 24.08
C LEU A 231 3.00 -5.86 24.06
N ALA A 232 3.31 -7.02 23.46
CA ALA A 232 4.66 -7.47 23.19
C ALA A 232 5.18 -6.90 21.85
N PHE A 233 5.54 -5.62 21.84
CA PHE A 233 6.09 -4.96 20.65
C PHE A 233 7.31 -5.68 20.08
N ASP A 234 8.21 -6.20 20.92
CA ASP A 234 9.38 -6.97 20.46
C ASP A 234 8.98 -8.16 19.57
N ARG A 235 7.91 -8.89 19.93
CA ARG A 235 7.41 -10.03 19.14
C ARG A 235 6.77 -9.58 17.83
N LEU A 236 6.02 -8.47 17.87
CA LEU A 236 5.43 -7.87 16.68
C LEU A 236 6.54 -7.41 15.70
N PHE A 237 7.59 -6.78 16.23
CA PHE A 237 8.73 -6.29 15.45
C PHE A 237 9.54 -7.42 14.86
N GLU A 238 9.79 -8.49 15.62
CA GLU A 238 10.42 -9.70 15.12
C GLU A 238 9.61 -10.28 13.95
N THR A 239 8.29 -10.39 14.11
CA THR A 239 7.41 -10.93 13.05
C THR A 239 7.40 -10.07 11.79
N ILE A 240 7.34 -8.73 11.93
CA ILE A 240 7.46 -7.79 10.81
C ILE A 240 8.77 -8.02 10.05
N ASN A 241 9.89 -8.06 10.77
CA ASN A 241 11.23 -8.22 10.19
C ASN A 241 11.44 -9.60 9.53
N GLU A 242 10.95 -10.67 10.15
CA GLU A 242 11.02 -12.02 9.57
C GLU A 242 10.18 -12.13 8.30
N THR A 243 8.97 -11.56 8.31
CA THR A 243 8.06 -11.57 7.17
C THR A 243 8.64 -10.75 6.01
N LEU A 244 9.21 -9.58 6.27
CA LEU A 244 9.94 -8.77 5.27
C LEU A 244 11.13 -9.51 4.65
N ARG A 245 11.88 -10.25 5.48
CA ARG A 245 13.00 -11.08 5.01
C ARG A 245 12.51 -12.21 4.10
N GLY A 246 11.39 -12.84 4.44
CA GLY A 246 10.74 -13.84 3.59
C GLY A 246 10.20 -13.26 2.28
N ALA A 247 9.61 -12.07 2.32
CA ALA A 247 9.17 -11.35 1.13
C ALA A 247 10.34 -11.07 0.17
N SER A 248 11.47 -10.61 0.69
CA SER A 248 12.70 -10.39 -0.10
C SER A 248 13.18 -11.66 -0.82
N GLN A 249 13.10 -12.83 -0.18
CA GLN A 249 13.46 -14.12 -0.81
C GLN A 249 12.47 -14.51 -1.92
N THR A 250 11.19 -14.15 -1.78
CA THR A 250 10.17 -14.41 -2.80
C THR A 250 10.47 -13.63 -4.09
N THR A 251 11.10 -12.46 -3.99
CA THR A 251 11.55 -11.65 -5.14
C THR A 251 12.61 -12.36 -5.99
N GLU A 252 13.48 -13.16 -5.39
CA GLU A 252 14.43 -13.99 -6.13
C GLU A 252 13.68 -15.02 -6.98
N THR A 253 12.71 -15.71 -6.35
CA THR A 253 11.84 -16.67 -7.07
C THR A 253 11.06 -15.98 -8.18
N LEU A 254 10.53 -14.77 -7.92
CA LEU A 254 9.81 -13.98 -8.92
C LEU A 254 10.70 -13.63 -10.12
N THR A 255 11.95 -13.24 -9.86
CA THR A 255 12.94 -12.94 -10.90
C THR A 255 13.21 -14.17 -11.77
N ASP A 256 13.35 -15.35 -11.16
CA ASP A 256 13.48 -16.62 -11.89
C ASP A 256 12.24 -16.91 -12.75
N ARG A 257 11.03 -16.67 -12.22
CA ARG A 257 9.78 -16.84 -13.00
C ARG A 257 9.72 -15.89 -14.20
N THR A 258 10.14 -14.65 -14.03
CA THR A 258 10.23 -13.67 -15.13
C THR A 258 11.21 -14.14 -16.22
N MET A 259 12.36 -14.71 -15.85
CA MET A 259 13.31 -15.26 -16.82
C MET A 259 12.73 -16.45 -17.59
N VAL A 260 12.10 -17.40 -16.89
CA VAL A 260 11.46 -18.55 -17.53
C VAL A 260 10.37 -18.10 -18.52
N LEU A 261 9.55 -17.13 -18.13
CA LEU A 261 8.52 -16.59 -19.05
C LEU A 261 9.17 -15.92 -20.27
N ALA A 262 10.23 -15.15 -20.07
CA ALA A 262 10.95 -14.49 -21.16
C ALA A 262 11.52 -15.49 -22.17
N GLU A 263 12.09 -16.60 -21.70
CA GLU A 263 12.59 -17.68 -22.56
C GLU A 263 11.45 -18.28 -23.40
N GLN A 264 10.29 -18.55 -22.79
CA GLN A 264 9.14 -19.10 -23.50
C GLN A 264 8.55 -18.16 -24.56
N LEU A 265 8.58 -16.85 -24.33
CA LEU A 265 8.10 -15.84 -25.29
C LEU A 265 9.05 -15.65 -26.49
N VAL A 266 10.33 -16.02 -26.36
CA VAL A 266 11.33 -15.95 -27.45
C VAL A 266 11.33 -17.23 -28.31
N GLU A 267 10.81 -18.35 -27.77
CA GLU A 267 10.72 -19.64 -28.45
C GLU A 267 9.45 -19.79 -29.32
N GLU A 268 8.51 -18.83 -29.27
CA GLU A 268 7.32 -18.71 -30.15
C GLU A 268 7.67 -18.14 -31.55
#